data_AF-A0A258TW37-F1
#
_entry.id   AF-A0A258TW37-F1
#
_cell.length_a   1.000
_cell.length_b   1.000
_cell.length_c   1.000
_cell.angle_alpha   90.00
_cell.angle_beta   90.00
_cell.angle_gamma   90.00
#
_symmetry.space_group_name_H-M   'P 1'
#
loop_
_entity.id
_entity.type
_entity.pdbx_description
1 polymer ?
#
loop_
_entity_poly.entity_id
_entity_poly.type
_entity_poly.pdbx_seq_one_letter_code
_entity_poly.pdbx_strand_id
1 'polypeptide(L)'
;MGSPAVYSGVITNYGSAFVLDRADGGTFDLVSMDAAAFSSAGGYRAFNVYGYKPSTPGYVLKSVTLDASYQTLETLSFDSAFTGLNKIVFSSVYAQVDNINLSVAAVPEAETYALMLAGLGLVGFATRRRQ
;
A
#
# COMPACT_ATOMS: atom_id res chain seq x y z
N MET A 1 3.67 -16.28 -1.12
CA MET A 1 4.56 -15.84 -2.22
C MET A 1 4.03 -14.49 -2.69
N GLY A 2 4.79 -13.41 -2.51
CA GLY A 2 4.34 -12.06 -2.86
C GLY A 2 4.26 -11.92 -4.38
N SER A 3 3.08 -11.58 -4.89
CA SER A 3 2.93 -11.20 -6.30
C SER A 3 3.67 -9.89 -6.52
N PRO A 4 4.60 -9.80 -7.48
CA PRO A 4 5.18 -8.52 -7.86
C PRO A 4 4.05 -7.62 -8.37
N ALA A 5 3.96 -6.40 -7.83
CA ALA A 5 3.11 -5.37 -8.41
C ALA A 5 3.60 -5.11 -9.84
N VAL A 6 2.71 -5.15 -10.82
CA VAL A 6 3.02 -4.83 -12.22
C VAL A 6 2.20 -3.60 -12.57
N TYR A 7 2.85 -2.47 -12.79
CA TYR A 7 2.32 -1.51 -13.74
C TYR A 7 3.38 -0.61 -14.37
N SER A 8 3.34 -0.54 -15.70
CA SER A 8 4.03 0.45 -16.54
C SER A 8 2.96 1.20 -17.33
N GLY A 9 2.86 2.51 -17.08
CA GLY A 9 2.02 3.42 -17.85
C GLY A 9 2.38 4.86 -17.49
N VAL A 10 2.68 5.66 -18.51
CA VAL A 10 3.02 7.08 -18.35
C VAL A 10 1.78 7.82 -17.85
N ILE A 11 1.79 8.28 -16.60
CA ILE A 11 0.77 9.17 -16.07
C ILE A 11 1.15 10.60 -16.45
N THR A 12 0.34 11.22 -17.30
CA THR A 12 0.60 12.47 -18.04
C THR A 12 0.68 13.76 -17.18
N ASN A 13 0.74 13.67 -15.85
CA ASN A 13 0.62 14.84 -14.97
C ASN A 13 1.63 14.91 -13.79
N TYR A 14 2.56 13.96 -13.66
CA TYR A 14 3.31 13.76 -12.40
C TYR A 14 4.84 13.71 -12.49
N GLY A 15 5.46 14.06 -13.62
CA GLY A 15 6.85 13.69 -13.86
C GLY A 15 6.98 12.17 -14.01
N SER A 16 8.11 11.56 -13.62
CA SER A 16 8.18 10.10 -13.46
C SER A 16 7.29 9.66 -12.30
N ALA A 17 6.48 8.63 -12.53
CA ALA A 17 5.58 8.07 -11.52
C ALA A 17 5.88 6.59 -11.31
N PHE A 18 5.96 6.19 -10.05
CA PHE A 18 5.97 4.79 -9.65
C PHE A 18 4.63 4.48 -8.98
N VAL A 19 4.00 3.39 -9.39
CA VAL A 19 2.68 2.98 -8.90
C VAL A 19 2.83 1.66 -8.17
N LEU A 20 2.19 1.57 -7.01
CA LEU A 20 2.07 0.34 -6.26
C LEU A 20 0.58 0.10 -6.01
N ASP A 21 0.05 -0.94 -6.63
CA ASP A 21 -1.33 -1.35 -6.51
C ASP A 21 -1.43 -2.78 -5.98
N ARG A 22 -2.51 -3.03 -5.26
CA ARG A 22 -2.75 -4.33 -4.68
C ARG A 22 -3.53 -5.20 -5.68
N ALA A 23 -2.87 -6.23 -6.20
CA ALA A 23 -3.37 -7.06 -7.31
C ALA A 23 -4.70 -7.80 -7.02
N ASP A 24 -4.99 -8.13 -5.76
CA ASP A 24 -6.24 -8.77 -5.35
C ASP A 24 -7.38 -7.76 -5.08
N GLY A 25 -7.13 -6.46 -5.25
CA GLY A 25 -8.08 -5.40 -4.97
C GLY A 25 -8.33 -5.13 -3.49
N GLY A 26 -7.67 -5.86 -2.59
CA GLY A 26 -7.71 -5.64 -1.15
C GLY A 26 -7.09 -4.30 -0.74
N THR A 27 -7.18 -3.98 0.55
CA THR A 27 -6.62 -2.74 1.10
C THR A 27 -5.35 -2.99 1.92
N PHE A 28 -4.54 -1.94 2.03
CA PHE A 28 -3.33 -1.86 2.84
C PHE A 28 -3.16 -0.44 3.38
N ASP A 29 -2.37 -0.30 4.43
CA ASP A 29 -1.95 0.97 4.99
C ASP A 29 -0.50 1.22 4.58
N LEU A 30 -0.20 2.43 4.12
CA LEU A 30 1.18 2.87 3.93
C LEU A 30 1.68 3.44 5.26
N VAL A 31 2.70 2.82 5.85
CA VAL A 31 3.20 3.18 7.20
C VAL A 31 4.40 4.12 7.09
N SER A 32 5.40 3.71 6.32
CA SER A 32 6.60 4.50 6.07
C SER A 32 7.25 4.12 4.75
N MET A 33 8.13 4.97 4.27
CA MET A 33 9.05 4.67 3.17
C MET A 33 10.31 5.50 3.33
N ASP A 34 11.39 5.07 2.72
CA ASP A 34 12.62 5.85 2.65
C ASP A 34 12.74 6.49 1.26
N ALA A 35 13.13 7.75 1.19
CA ALA A 35 13.31 8.47 -0.06
C ALA A 35 14.51 9.42 -0.01
N ALA A 36 15.11 9.68 -1.17
CA ALA A 36 16.11 10.73 -1.32
C ALA A 36 15.99 11.36 -2.70
N ALA A 37 16.32 12.63 -2.82
CA ALA A 37 16.41 13.26 -4.13
C ALA A 37 17.68 12.77 -4.86
N PHE A 38 17.73 12.94 -6.18
CA PHE A 38 18.96 12.89 -6.98
C PHE A 38 19.47 14.29 -7.33
N SER A 39 18.76 15.34 -6.90
CA SER A 39 19.19 16.74 -7.03
C SER A 39 19.04 17.54 -5.71
N SER A 40 19.99 18.41 -5.39
CA SER A 40 20.08 19.21 -4.17
C SER A 40 19.48 20.61 -4.41
N ALA A 41 19.25 20.94 -5.68
CA ALA A 41 18.51 22.14 -6.07
C ALA A 41 17.02 22.00 -5.65
N GLY A 42 16.53 23.00 -4.94
CA GLY A 42 15.21 22.97 -4.28
C GLY A 42 14.04 22.59 -5.20
N GLY A 43 14.06 23.04 -6.46
CA GLY A 43 13.00 22.76 -7.43
C GLY A 43 12.88 21.29 -7.87
N TYR A 44 13.90 20.47 -7.61
CA TYR A 44 13.94 19.06 -8.01
C TYR A 44 13.74 18.09 -6.85
N ARG A 45 13.54 18.61 -5.63
CA ARG A 45 13.37 17.82 -4.40
C ARG A 45 11.91 17.61 -4.01
N ALA A 46 10.99 18.09 -4.86
CA ALA A 46 9.57 17.85 -4.66
C ALA A 46 9.27 16.35 -4.80
N PHE A 47 8.59 15.80 -3.80
CA PHE A 47 8.15 14.42 -3.78
C PHE A 47 6.72 14.36 -3.27
N ASN A 48 5.83 13.83 -4.09
CA ASN A 48 4.41 13.72 -3.79
C ASN A 48 4.01 12.25 -3.70
N VAL A 49 3.20 11.93 -2.69
CA VAL A 49 2.62 10.61 -2.50
C VAL A 49 1.10 10.73 -2.51
N TYR A 50 0.48 10.08 -3.47
CA TYR A 50 -0.97 10.00 -3.62
C TYR A 50 -1.46 8.63 -3.17
N GLY A 51 -2.43 8.59 -2.25
CA GLY A 51 -3.10 7.36 -1.82
C GLY A 51 -4.55 7.32 -2.29
N TYR A 52 -4.99 6.19 -2.84
CA TYR A 52 -6.35 5.97 -3.32
C TYR A 52 -7.05 4.89 -2.51
N LYS A 53 -8.33 5.10 -2.23
CA LYS A 53 -9.20 4.15 -1.50
C LYS A 53 -10.20 3.52 -2.49
N PRO A 54 -10.56 2.23 -2.34
CA PRO A 54 -11.43 1.55 -3.30
C PRO A 54 -12.80 2.20 -3.53
N SER A 55 -13.40 2.77 -2.48
CA SER A 55 -14.79 3.23 -2.47
C SER A 55 -14.93 4.74 -2.25
N THR A 56 -13.84 5.50 -2.29
CA THR A 56 -13.84 6.95 -2.12
C THR A 56 -13.28 7.62 -3.38
N PRO A 57 -14.06 8.47 -4.07
CA PRO A 57 -13.52 9.28 -5.16
C PRO A 57 -12.39 10.20 -4.66
N GLY A 58 -11.33 10.31 -5.45
CA GLY A 58 -10.20 11.21 -5.14
C GLY A 58 -9.01 10.49 -4.51
N TYR A 59 -8.15 11.27 -3.85
CA TYR A 59 -6.92 10.79 -3.24
C TYR A 59 -6.62 11.54 -1.94
N VAL A 60 -5.83 10.91 -1.08
CA VAL A 60 -5.06 11.59 -0.03
C VAL A 60 -3.69 11.94 -0.57
N LEU A 61 -3.14 13.09 -0.18
CA LEU A 61 -1.86 13.58 -0.68
C LEU A 61 -0.94 13.93 0.50
N LYS A 62 0.30 13.48 0.39
CA LYS A 62 1.43 13.97 1.18
C LYS A 62 2.45 14.58 0.23
N SER A 63 2.71 15.87 0.40
CA SER A 63 3.76 16.59 -0.32
C SER A 63 4.91 16.88 0.63
N VAL A 64 6.11 16.47 0.24
CA VAL A 64 7.34 16.74 0.99
C VAL A 64 8.38 17.33 0.05
N THR A 65 9.26 18.15 0.63
CA THR A 65 10.53 18.48 -0.01
C THR A 65 11.58 17.58 0.61
N LEU A 66 12.11 16.65 -0.18
CA LEU A 66 13.14 15.73 0.30
C LEU A 66 14.38 16.51 0.75
N ASP A 67 15.26 15.93 1.55
CA ASP A 67 16.51 16.53 2.00
C ASP A 67 17.46 16.84 0.81
N ALA A 68 18.52 17.62 1.07
CA ALA A 68 19.51 17.98 0.04
C ALA A 68 20.69 16.99 0.05
N SER A 69 20.43 15.72 0.34
CA SER A 69 21.40 14.63 0.39
C SER A 69 21.09 13.58 -0.67
N TYR A 70 22.14 13.03 -1.28
CA TYR A 70 22.04 11.88 -2.19
C TYR A 70 22.61 10.60 -1.59
N GLN A 71 23.25 10.75 -0.43
CA GLN A 71 24.04 9.70 0.21
C GLN A 71 23.21 8.93 1.24
N THR A 72 22.10 9.50 1.67
CA THR A 72 21.23 8.97 2.72
C THR A 72 19.79 9.10 2.27
N LEU A 73 18.97 8.11 2.58
CA LEU A 73 17.53 8.22 2.47
C LEU A 73 16.96 8.74 3.79
N GLU A 74 15.93 9.59 3.69
CA GLU A 74 15.15 10.01 4.84
C GLU A 74 13.86 9.19 4.93
N THR A 75 13.42 8.92 6.15
CA THR A 75 12.17 8.20 6.38
C THR A 75 10.98 9.15 6.36
N LEU A 76 10.08 8.91 5.40
CA LEU A 76 8.77 9.54 5.33
C LEU A 76 7.74 8.65 6.04
N SER A 77 7.25 9.09 7.20
CA SER A 77 6.16 8.41 7.92
C SER A 77 4.80 8.92 7.46
N PHE A 78 3.77 8.08 7.46
CA PHE A 78 2.41 8.46 7.05
C PHE A 78 1.45 8.37 8.22
N ASP A 79 0.43 9.22 8.20
CA ASP A 79 -0.60 9.27 9.24
C ASP A 79 -1.82 8.41 8.87
N SER A 80 -2.87 8.49 9.69
CA SER A 80 -4.09 7.72 9.50
C SER A 80 -4.83 8.02 8.18
N ALA A 81 -4.52 9.12 7.47
CA ALA A 81 -5.11 9.38 6.16
C ALA A 81 -4.70 8.33 5.12
N PHE A 82 -3.51 7.74 5.27
CA PHE A 82 -2.90 6.74 4.38
C PHE A 82 -3.23 5.28 4.78
N THR A 83 -4.43 5.07 5.33
CA THR A 83 -4.96 3.75 5.67
C THR A 83 -6.08 3.33 4.72
N GLY A 84 -6.25 2.02 4.54
CA GLY A 84 -7.29 1.44 3.70
C GLY A 84 -7.12 1.74 2.20
N LEU A 85 -5.88 1.89 1.76
CA LEU A 85 -5.51 2.19 0.38
C LEU A 85 -5.50 0.92 -0.47
N ASN A 86 -5.85 1.01 -1.75
CA ASN A 86 -5.61 -0.07 -2.72
C ASN A 86 -4.57 0.28 -3.77
N LYS A 87 -4.17 1.56 -3.83
CA LYS A 87 -3.18 2.06 -4.76
C LYS A 87 -2.47 3.27 -4.17
N ILE A 88 -1.16 3.33 -4.37
CA ILE A 88 -0.32 4.48 -4.09
C ILE A 88 0.44 4.88 -5.36
N VAL A 89 0.63 6.18 -5.54
CA VAL A 89 1.42 6.75 -6.63
C VAL A 89 2.46 7.69 -6.04
N PHE A 90 3.73 7.42 -6.31
CA PHE A 90 4.83 8.32 -6.00
C PHE A 90 5.14 9.17 -7.24
N SER A 91 5.32 10.46 -7.04
CA SER A 91 5.55 11.44 -8.10
C SER A 91 6.75 12.30 -7.75
N SER A 92 7.81 12.14 -8.54
CA SER A 92 9.01 12.99 -8.53
C SER A 92 9.83 12.73 -9.79
N VAL A 93 10.59 13.74 -10.23
CA VAL A 93 11.47 13.62 -11.42
C VAL A 93 12.88 13.15 -11.03
N TYR A 94 13.32 13.44 -9.80
CA TYR A 94 14.68 13.19 -9.34
C TYR A 94 14.65 12.59 -7.94
N ALA A 95 14.09 11.40 -7.79
CA ALA A 95 14.07 10.72 -6.50
C ALA A 95 14.29 9.22 -6.62
N GLN A 96 14.89 8.65 -5.57
CA GLN A 96 14.90 7.23 -5.26
C GLN A 96 13.94 6.94 -4.11
N VAL A 97 13.43 5.71 -4.09
CA VAL A 97 12.52 5.19 -3.08
C VAL A 97 13.02 3.81 -2.66
N ASP A 98 13.03 3.54 -1.36
CA ASP A 98 13.36 2.24 -0.78
C ASP A 98 12.50 1.97 0.47
N ASN A 99 12.61 0.77 1.04
CA ASN A 99 12.05 0.37 2.34
C ASN A 99 10.56 0.72 2.52
N ILE A 100 9.74 0.51 1.49
CA ILE A 100 8.31 0.76 1.56
C ILE A 100 7.69 -0.22 2.57
N ASN A 101 7.22 0.31 3.68
CA ASN A 101 6.59 -0.45 4.76
C ASN A 101 5.07 -0.35 4.65
N LEU A 102 4.45 -1.50 4.38
CA LEU A 102 3.01 -1.64 4.23
C LEU A 102 2.47 -2.51 5.36
N SER A 103 1.36 -2.07 5.95
CA SER A 103 0.58 -2.89 6.89
C SER A 103 -0.67 -3.39 6.17
N VAL A 104 -0.94 -4.69 6.25
CA VAL A 104 -2.16 -5.29 5.70
C VAL A 104 -2.91 -5.92 6.86
N ALA A 105 -4.14 -5.49 7.11
CA ALA A 105 -4.99 -6.18 8.07
C ALA A 105 -5.31 -7.57 7.52
N ALA A 106 -5.19 -8.60 8.36
CA ALA A 106 -5.67 -9.93 8.00
C ALA A 106 -7.17 -9.83 7.71
N VAL A 107 -7.58 -10.16 6.48
CA VAL A 107 -8.99 -10.27 6.15
C VAL A 107 -9.53 -11.48 6.91
N PRO A 108 -10.52 -11.32 7.82
CA PRO A 108 -11.13 -12.47 8.46
C PRO A 108 -11.84 -13.27 7.38
N GLU A 109 -11.35 -14.48 7.10
CA GLU A 109 -11.99 -15.38 6.15
C GLU A 109 -13.31 -15.88 6.77
N ALA A 110 -14.36 -15.07 6.66
CA ALA A 110 -15.70 -15.40 7.14
C ALA A 110 -16.16 -16.77 6.59
N GLU A 111 -15.76 -17.09 5.36
CA GLU A 111 -15.98 -18.38 4.74
C GLU A 111 -15.22 -19.51 5.46
N THR A 112 -13.94 -19.35 5.81
CA THR A 112 -13.19 -20.36 6.56
C THR A 112 -13.80 -20.62 7.93
N TYR A 113 -14.30 -19.60 8.61
CA TYR A 113 -15.04 -19.80 9.85
C TYR A 113 -16.38 -20.50 9.62
N ALA A 114 -17.11 -20.16 8.56
CA ALA A 114 -18.34 -20.85 8.20
C ALA A 114 -18.11 -22.32 7.85
N LEU A 115 -17.04 -22.64 7.13
CA LEU A 115 -16.65 -23.99 6.73
C LEU A 115 -16.14 -24.80 7.93
N MET A 116 -15.37 -24.18 8.83
CA MET A 116 -14.97 -24.78 10.10
C MET A 116 -16.19 -25.09 10.96
N LEU A 117 -17.13 -24.15 11.10
CA LEU A 117 -18.38 -24.35 11.85
C LEU A 117 -19.28 -25.38 11.18
N ALA A 118 -19.35 -25.42 9.86
CA ALA A 118 -20.08 -26.44 9.12
C ALA A 118 -19.46 -27.83 9.34
N GLY A 119 -18.14 -27.94 9.30
CA GLY A 119 -17.42 -29.18 9.60
C GLY A 119 -17.65 -29.66 11.04
N LEU A 120 -17.56 -28.75 12.01
CA LEU A 120 -17.84 -29.05 13.43
C LEU A 120 -19.31 -29.44 13.65
N GLY A 121 -20.24 -28.76 12.99
CA GLY A 121 -21.67 -29.09 13.02
C GLY A 121 -21.96 -30.48 12.46
N LEU A 122 -21.31 -30.86 11.36
CA LEU A 122 -21.39 -32.21 10.77
C LEU A 122 -20.87 -33.29 11.73
N VAL A 123 -19.73 -33.06 12.38
CA VAL A 123 -19.15 -33.99 13.36
C VAL A 123 -20.07 -34.15 14.58
N GLY A 124 -20.55 -33.05 15.15
CA GLY A 124 -21.48 -33.07 16.29
C GLY A 124 -22.83 -33.73 15.96
N PHE A 125 -23.30 -33.58 14.73
CA PHE A 125 -24.51 -34.27 14.27
C PHE A 125 -24.29 -35.78 14.07
N ALA A 126 -23.14 -36.17 13.53
CA ALA A 126 -22.79 -37.57 13.32
C ALA A 126 -22.60 -38.34 14.64
N THR A 127 -22.05 -37.70 15.68
CA THR A 127 -21.93 -38.31 17.02
C THR A 127 -23.30 -38.49 17.69
N ARG A 128 -24.22 -37.53 17.56
CA ARG A 128 -25.59 -37.65 18.10
C ARG A 128 -26.40 -38.80 17.50
N ARG A 129 -26.12 -39.21 16.27
CA ARG A 129 -26.79 -40.36 15.62
C ARG A 129 -26.26 -41.72 16.07
N ARG A 130 -25.09 -41.74 16.73
CA ARG A 130 -24.41 -42.96 17.20
C ARG A 130 -24.66 -43.24 18.68
N GLN A 131 -25.13 -42.24 19.42
CA GLN A 131 -25.66 -42.37 20.78
C GLN A 131 -27.15 -42.65 20.74
#